data_AF-A0A662SA96-F1
#
_entry.id   AF-A0A662SA96-F1
#
_cell.length_a   1.000
_cell.length_b   1.000
_cell.length_c   1.000
_cell.angle_alpha   90.00
_cell.angle_beta   90.00
_cell.angle_gamma   90.00
#
_symmetry.space_group_name_H-M   'P 1'
#
loop_
_entity.id
_entity.type
_entity.pdbx_description
1 polymer ?
#
loop_
_entity_poly.entity_id
_entity_poly.type
_entity_poly.pdbx_seq_one_letter_code
_entity_poly.pdbx_strand_id
1 'polypeptide(L)'
;MKVRKKGTSQEEDFLPIKIVAAAIKAGASVELADEIAKAAQEHFKDKEVIDSSELREFVLGYLKERDPRAYDNWLRFDRRVKGISS
;
A
#
# COMPACT_ATOMS: atom_id res chain seq x y z
N MET A 1 3.01 14.70 4.30
CA MET A 1 1.75 14.33 3.63
C MET A 1 0.87 13.55 4.60
N LYS A 2 -0.45 13.65 4.43
CA LYS A 2 -1.45 12.84 5.13
C LYS A 2 -2.06 11.80 4.20
N VAL A 3 -2.58 10.72 4.77
CA VAL A 3 -3.36 9.70 4.06
C VAL A 3 -4.82 9.81 4.48
N ARG A 4 -5.72 9.96 3.51
CA ARG A 4 -7.17 9.94 3.72
C ARG A 4 -7.74 8.56 3.44
N LYS A 5 -8.58 8.07 4.36
CA LYS A 5 -9.26 6.78 4.15
C LYS A 5 -10.33 6.94 3.07
N LYS A 6 -10.38 6.00 2.12
CA LYS A 6 -11.35 6.04 1.01
C LYS A 6 -12.78 6.17 1.54
N GLY A 7 -13.52 7.16 1.01
CA GLY A 7 -14.93 7.38 1.32
C GLY A 7 -15.17 8.02 2.70
N THR A 8 -14.13 8.52 3.37
CA THR A 8 -14.26 9.27 4.61
C THR A 8 -13.45 10.57 4.57
N SER A 9 -13.74 11.50 5.47
CA SER A 9 -12.92 12.69 5.70
C SER A 9 -11.83 12.46 6.76
N GLN A 10 -11.58 11.21 7.16
CA GLN A 10 -10.57 10.89 8.17
C GLN A 10 -9.18 10.84 7.53
N GLU A 11 -8.29 11.66 8.08
CA GLU A 11 -6.90 11.78 7.66
C GLU A 11 -5.97 11.35 8.78
N GLU A 12 -4.86 10.71 8.42
CA GLU A 12 -3.79 10.34 9.34
C GLU A 12 -2.43 10.67 8.74
N ASP A 13 -1.40 10.78 9.56
CA ASP A 13 -0.04 10.98 9.06
C ASP A 13 0.40 9.80 8.20
N PHE A 14 1.06 10.10 7.09
CA PHE A 14 1.72 9.08 6.30
C PHE A 14 2.88 8.47 7.09
N LEU A 15 2.79 7.18 7.34
CA LEU A 15 3.81 6.42 8.06
C LEU A 15 4.36 5.32 7.15
N PRO A 16 5.62 5.40 6.67
CA PRO A 16 6.23 4.39 5.80
C PRO A 16 6.13 2.97 6.37
N ILE A 17 6.24 2.82 7.70
CA ILE A 17 6.14 1.53 8.39
C ILE A 17 4.83 0.79 8.14
N LYS A 18 3.73 1.51 7.87
CA LYS A 18 2.44 0.87 7.53
C LYS A 18 2.49 0.18 6.16
N ILE A 19 3.21 0.75 5.21
CA ILE A 19 3.44 0.13 3.89
C ILE A 19 4.32 -1.10 4.06
N VAL A 20 5.43 -0.94 4.79
CA VAL A 20 6.38 -2.05 5.06
C VAL A 20 5.65 -3.23 5.70
N ALA A 21 4.91 -2.99 6.78
CA ALA A 21 4.16 -4.03 7.49
C ALA A 21 3.10 -4.69 6.61
N ALA A 22 2.40 -3.93 5.77
CA ALA A 22 1.39 -4.47 4.86
C ALA A 22 2.01 -5.33 3.75
N ALA A 23 3.13 -4.90 3.15
CA ALA A 23 3.83 -5.66 2.13
C ALA A 23 4.44 -6.96 2.69
N ILE A 24 5.06 -6.92 3.88
CA ILE A 24 5.56 -8.11 4.57
C ILE A 24 4.41 -9.07 4.88
N LYS A 25 3.26 -8.56 5.36
CA LYS A 25 2.08 -9.39 5.62
C LYS A 25 1.52 -10.05 4.36
N ALA A 26 1.72 -9.43 3.20
CA ALA A 26 1.41 -10.02 1.90
C ALA A 26 2.46 -11.05 1.44
N GLY A 27 3.61 -11.13 2.11
CA GLY A 27 4.67 -12.09 1.86
C GLY A 27 5.87 -11.54 1.07
N ALA A 28 5.95 -10.22 0.90
CA ALA A 28 7.14 -9.59 0.32
C ALA A 28 8.33 -9.68 1.29
N SER A 29 9.56 -9.62 0.75
CA SER A 29 10.77 -9.51 1.57
C SER A 29 10.83 -8.16 2.29
N VAL A 30 11.60 -8.08 3.38
CA VAL A 30 11.78 -6.83 4.14
C VAL A 30 12.43 -5.76 3.26
N GLU A 31 13.41 -6.14 2.46
CA GLU A 31 14.14 -5.25 1.55
C GLU A 31 13.22 -4.65 0.49
N LEU A 32 12.40 -5.48 -0.17
CA LEU A 32 11.43 -5.00 -1.16
C LEU A 32 10.36 -4.13 -0.50
N ALA A 33 9.90 -4.49 0.70
CA ALA A 33 8.92 -3.71 1.43
C ALA A 33 9.44 -2.31 1.82
N ASP A 34 10.70 -2.22 2.27
CA ASP A 34 11.38 -0.96 2.57
C ASP A 34 11.59 -0.11 1.30
N GLU A 35 11.98 -0.74 0.19
CA GLU A 35 12.13 -0.05 -1.09
C GLU A 35 10.79 0.57 -1.55
N ILE A 36 9.69 -0.20 -1.51
CA ILE A 36 8.37 0.28 -1.90
C ILE A 36 7.94 1.45 -1.00
N ALA A 37 8.20 1.37 0.31
CA ALA A 37 7.84 2.44 1.23
C ALA A 37 8.61 3.73 0.94
N LYS A 38 9.91 3.65 0.65
CA LYS A 38 10.74 4.80 0.22
C LYS A 38 10.27 5.37 -1.11
N ALA A 39 9.98 4.49 -2.08
CA ALA A 39 9.48 4.90 -3.38
C ALA A 39 8.13 5.61 -3.28
N ALA A 40 7.21 5.12 -2.43
CA ALA A 40 5.94 5.78 -2.18
C ALA A 40 6.12 7.15 -1.51
N GLN A 41 6.99 7.22 -0.49
CA GLN A 41 7.29 8.49 0.19
C GLN A 41 7.83 9.54 -0.78
N GLU A 42 8.76 9.15 -1.66
CA GLU A 42 9.34 10.05 -2.66
C GLU A 42 8.30 10.43 -3.74
N HIS A 43 7.52 9.47 -4.24
CA HIS A 43 6.52 9.70 -5.27
C HIS A 43 5.41 10.67 -4.84
N PHE A 44 5.03 10.63 -3.56
CA PHE A 44 3.96 11.46 -3.02
C PHE A 44 4.45 12.67 -2.20
N LYS A 45 5.77 12.94 -2.18
CA LYS A 45 6.37 13.95 -1.28
C LYS A 45 5.78 15.35 -1.42
N ASP A 46 5.37 15.73 -2.63
CA ASP A 46 4.84 17.06 -2.96
C ASP A 46 3.32 17.16 -2.74
N LYS A 47 2.65 16.07 -2.35
CA LYS A 47 1.21 16.06 -2.05
C LYS A 47 0.95 16.35 -0.58
N GLU A 48 -0.02 17.22 -0.31
CA GLU A 48 -0.46 17.49 1.06
C GLU A 48 -1.26 16.30 1.63
N VAL A 49 -2.22 15.79 0.84
CA VAL A 49 -3.09 14.66 1.20
C VAL A 49 -3.14 13.67 0.02
N ILE A 50 -3.04 12.37 0.33
CA ILE A 50 -3.20 11.29 -0.63
C ILE A 50 -4.33 10.35 -0.19
N ASP A 51 -5.06 9.79 -1.14
CA ASP A 51 -6.07 8.78 -0.81
C ASP A 51 -5.41 7.42 -0.59
N SER A 52 -5.86 6.71 0.44
CA SER A 52 -5.41 5.34 0.75
C SER A 52 -5.55 4.34 -0.41
N SER A 53 -6.48 4.57 -1.34
CA SER A 53 -6.59 3.78 -2.57
C SER A 53 -5.46 4.06 -3.56
N GLU A 54 -5.05 5.32 -3.69
CA GLU A 54 -3.94 5.72 -4.56
C GLU A 54 -2.62 5.14 -4.04
N LEU A 55 -2.38 5.26 -2.74
CA LEU A 55 -1.21 4.63 -2.10
C LEU A 55 -1.19 3.11 -2.30
N ARG A 56 -2.36 2.46 -2.16
CA ARG A 56 -2.51 1.02 -2.38
C ARG A 56 -2.21 0.63 -3.82
N GLU A 57 -2.70 1.38 -4.80
CA GLU A 57 -2.47 1.12 -6.22
C GLU A 57 -0.98 1.22 -6.56
N PHE A 58 -0.30 2.23 -6.02
CA PHE A 58 1.15 2.37 -6.16
C PHE A 58 1.91 1.14 -5.63
N VAL A 59 1.61 0.71 -4.40
CA VAL A 59 2.25 -0.46 -3.77
C VAL A 59 1.98 -1.73 -4.58
N LEU A 60 0.75 -1.94 -5.02
CA LEU A 60 0.38 -3.10 -5.83
C LEU A 60 1.05 -3.10 -7.21
N GLY A 61 1.30 -1.94 -7.80
CA GLY A 61 2.08 -1.82 -9.05
C GLY A 61 3.49 -2.39 -8.88
N TYR A 62 4.21 -1.94 -7.85
CA TYR A 62 5.54 -2.45 -7.52
C TYR A 62 5.55 -3.95 -7.24
N LEU A 63 4.60 -4.44 -6.43
CA LEU A 63 4.50 -5.86 -6.14
C LEU A 63 4.21 -6.67 -7.40
N LYS A 64 3.32 -6.20 -8.28
CA LYS A 64 2.98 -6.90 -9.53
C LYS A 64 4.21 -7.09 -10.42
N GLU A 65 5.10 -6.10 -10.46
CA GLU A 65 6.31 -6.14 -11.27
C GLU A 65 7.43 -6.99 -10.65
N ARG A 66 7.57 -6.96 -9.32
CA ARG A 66 8.76 -7.50 -8.65
C ARG A 66 8.53 -8.73 -7.79
N ASP A 67 7.33 -8.89 -7.26
CA ASP A 67 6.91 -10.07 -6.50
C ASP A 67 5.42 -10.39 -6.76
N PRO A 68 5.10 -11.01 -7.90
CA PRO A 68 3.72 -11.35 -8.27
C PRO A 68 3.01 -12.22 -7.23
N ARG A 69 3.75 -13.00 -6.44
CA ARG A 69 3.16 -13.83 -5.37
C ARG A 69 2.65 -12.96 -4.23
N ALA A 70 3.45 -12.00 -3.77
CA ALA A 70 3.03 -11.04 -2.75
C ALA A 70 1.86 -10.17 -3.25
N TYR A 71 1.87 -9.78 -4.53
CA TYR A 71 0.74 -9.11 -5.17
C TYR A 71 -0.56 -9.94 -5.05
N ASP A 72 -0.52 -11.20 -5.47
CA ASP A 72 -1.69 -12.10 -5.42
C ASP A 72 -2.18 -12.32 -3.98
N ASN A 73 -1.26 -12.49 -3.03
CA ASN A 73 -1.58 -12.63 -1.61
C ASN A 73 -2.26 -11.37 -1.07
N TRP A 74 -1.78 -10.19 -1.44
CA TRP A 74 -2.41 -8.92 -1.08
C TRP A 74 -3.84 -8.86 -1.61
N LEU A 75 -4.05 -9.16 -2.91
CA LEU A 75 -5.38 -9.14 -3.50
C LEU A 75 -6.34 -10.13 -2.84
N ARG A 76 -5.86 -11.34 -2.48
CA ARG A 76 -6.64 -12.32 -1.72
C ARG A 76 -7.02 -11.79 -0.34
N PHE A 77 -6.09 -11.16 0.37
CA PHE A 77 -6.34 -10.53 1.66
C PHE A 77 -7.40 -9.43 1.55
N ASP A 78 -7.27 -8.55 0.55
CA ASP A 78 -8.22 -7.47 0.31
C ASP A 78 -9.63 -7.98 0.02
N ARG A 79 -9.78 -9.01 -0.85
CA ARG A 79 -11.09 -9.62 -1.13
C ARG A 79 -11.74 -10.13 0.15
N ARG A 80 -10.98 -10.82 1.00
CA ARG A 80 -11.46 -11.36 2.28
C ARG A 80 -11.89 -10.25 3.25
N VAL A 81 -11.12 -9.17 3.35
CA VAL A 81 -11.41 -8.08 4.31
C VAL A 81 -12.51 -7.15 3.81
N LYS A 82 -12.56 -6.87 2.50
CA LYS A 82 -13.56 -5.98 1.90
C LYS A 82 -14.88 -6.69 1.57
N GLY A 83 -14.97 -8.00 1.80
CA GLY A 83 -16.16 -8.78 1.51
C GLY A 83 -16.53 -8.80 0.02
N ILE A 84 -15.57 -8.58 -0.88
CA ILE A 84 -15.79 -8.65 -2.33
C ILE A 84 -15.72 -10.14 -2.70
N SER A 85 -16.85 -10.82 -2.60
CA SER A 85 -17.08 -12.11 -3.26
C SER A 85 -17.18 -11.85 -4.76
N SER A 86 -16.29 -12.48 -5.52
CA SER A 86 -16.35 -12.52 -6.99
C SER A 86 -17.68 -13.08 -7.48
#